data_AF-A0AAN5BU71-F1
#
_entry.id   AF-A0AAN5BU71-F1
#
_cell.length_a   1.000
_cell.length_b   1.000
_cell.length_c   1.000
_cell.angle_alpha   90.00
_cell.angle_beta   90.00
_cell.angle_gamma   90.00
#
_symmetry.space_group_name_H-M   'P 1'
#
loop_
_entity.id
_entity.type
_entity.pdbx_description
1 polymer ?
#
loop_
_entity_poly.entity_id
_entity_poly.type
_entity_poly.pdbx_seq_one_letter_code
_entity_poly.pdbx_strand_id
1 'polypeptide(L)' 'MPFEKPIVVVTGATGGQGGSVIDALLESGRYQIRAVLRNLTPAKTQPLRDRGVEIVHGDLNDEASLVEAFRVWEFPLFG' A
#
# COMPACT_ATOMS: atom_id res chain seq x y z
N MET A 1 -10.65 13.14 -18.43
CA MET A 1 -10.48 11.90 -17.64
C MET A 1 -10.01 12.33 -16.26
N PRO A 2 -10.72 12.06 -15.16
CA PRO A 2 -10.07 12.25 -13.87
C PRO A 2 -8.87 11.30 -13.86
N PHE A 3 -7.66 11.85 -13.86
CA PHE A 3 -6.47 11.01 -13.73
C PHE A 3 -6.60 10.32 -12.38
N GLU A 4 -6.67 8.99 -12.41
CA GLU A 4 -6.72 8.16 -11.22
C GLU A 4 -5.56 8.56 -10.29
N LYS A 5 -5.83 8.65 -8.98
CA LYS A 5 -4.81 9.14 -8.03
C LYS A 5 -3.55 8.27 -8.16
N PRO A 6 -2.34 8.86 -8.28
CA PRO A 6 -1.12 8.07 -8.36
C PRO A 6 -0.96 7.17 -7.13
N ILE A 7 -0.45 5.97 -7.34
CA ILE A 7 -0.19 4.99 -6.28
C ILE A 7 1.17 5.28 -5.65
N VAL A 8 1.21 5.40 -4.33
CA VAL A 8 2.45 5.43 -3.54
C VAL A 8 2.59 4.11 -2.80
N VAL A 9 3.67 3.39 -3.10
CA VAL A 9 4.03 2.13 -2.44
C VAL A 9 4.90 2.43 -1.22
N VAL A 10 4.49 1.99 -0.04
CA VAL A 10 5.19 2.17 1.22
C VAL A 10 5.65 0.82 1.75
N THR A 11 6.97 0.62 1.78
CA THR A 11 7.61 -0.50 2.47
C THR A 11 7.82 -0.15 3.95
N GLY A 12 7.81 -1.14 4.84
CA GLY A 12 7.99 -0.86 6.28
C GLY A 12 6.80 -0.11 6.90
N ALA A 13 5.61 -0.24 6.29
CA ALA A 13 4.38 0.46 6.64
C ALA A 13 3.93 0.35 8.10
N THR A 14 4.29 -0.75 8.80
CA THR A 14 3.93 -0.96 10.21
C THR A 14 4.98 -0.42 11.19
N GLY A 15 6.09 0.15 10.71
CA GLY A 15 7.11 0.80 11.55
C GLY A 15 6.79 2.29 11.76
N GLY A 16 7.51 2.94 12.68
CA GLY A 16 7.24 4.35 13.03
C GLY A 16 7.37 5.32 11.84
N GLN A 17 8.37 5.12 10.99
CA GLN A 17 8.57 5.97 9.80
C GLN A 17 7.50 5.70 8.73
N GLY A 18 7.29 4.44 8.38
CA GLY A 18 6.29 4.05 7.36
C GLY A 18 4.88 4.46 7.76
N GLY A 19 4.52 4.33 9.04
CA GLY A 19 3.24 4.79 9.57
C GLY A 19 3.06 6.30 9.42
N SER A 20 4.04 7.11 9.83
CA SER A 20 3.98 8.57 9.69
C SER A 20 3.88 9.02 8.23
N VAL A 21 4.56 8.33 7.31
CA VAL A 21 4.43 8.59 5.85
C VAL A 21 3.01 8.28 5.38
N ILE A 22 2.42 7.16 5.78
CA ILE A 22 1.04 6.79 5.44
C ILE A 22 0.05 7.84 5.97
N ASP A 23 0.24 8.30 7.21
CA ASP A 23 -0.61 9.33 7.82
C ASP A 23 -0.61 10.62 6.97
N ALA A 24 0.57 11.14 6.64
CA ALA A 24 0.71 12.35 5.84
C ALA A 24 0.14 12.19 4.41
N LEU A 25 0.33 11.02 3.79
CA LEU A 25 -0.21 10.74 2.46
C LEU A 25 -1.74 10.66 2.47
N LEU A 26 -2.34 10.05 3.49
CA LEU A 26 -3.79 9.99 3.66
C LEU A 26 -4.38 11.39 3.88
N GLU A 27 -3.79 12.19 4.77
CA GLU A 27 -4.21 13.57 5.02
C GLU A 27 -4.16 14.43 3.75
N SER A 28 -3.19 14.19 2.88
CA SER A 28 -3.08 14.91 1.61
C SER A 28 -4.25 14.66 0.65
N GLY A 29 -4.91 13.50 0.76
CA GLY A 29 -5.98 13.05 -0.14
C GLY A 29 -5.57 12.85 -1.60
N ARG A 30 -4.29 13.01 -1.95
CA ARG A 30 -3.79 13.08 -3.34
C ARG A 30 -3.40 11.73 -3.94
N TYR A 31 -3.21 10.71 -3.12
CA TYR A 31 -2.64 9.42 -3.53
C TYR A 31 -3.55 8.25 -3.17
N GLN A 32 -3.44 7.18 -3.95
CA GLN A 32 -3.78 5.84 -3.47
C GLN A 32 -2.55 5.27 -2.78
N ILE A 33 -2.72 4.55 -1.68
CA ILE A 33 -1.59 4.07 -0.87
C ILE A 33 -1.61 2.55 -0.87
N ARG A 34 -0.46 1.97 -1.17
CA ARG A 34 -0.21 0.52 -1.07
C ARG A 34 0.87 0.27 -0.04
N ALA A 35 0.56 -0.49 1.00
CA ALA A 35 1.51 -0.92 2.00
C ALA A 35 2.02 -2.33 1.70
N VAL A 36 3.35 -2.48 1.63
CA VAL A 36 4.03 -3.78 1.46
C VAL A 36 4.37 -4.33 2.83
N LEU A 37 3.78 -5.48 3.16
CA LEU A 37 3.99 -6.18 4.42
C LEU A 37 4.52 -7.59 4.17
N ARG A 38 5.57 -7.97 4.90
CA ARG A 38 6.08 -9.35 4.90
C ARG A 38 5.09 -10.35 5.53
N ASN A 39 4.46 -9.97 6.65
CA ASN A 39 3.53 -10.85 7.38
C ASN A 39 2.13 -10.23 7.39
N LEU A 40 1.17 -10.90 6.76
CA LEU A 40 -0.23 -10.45 6.64
C LEU A 40 -1.09 -10.95 7.79
N THR A 41 -0.81 -10.53 9.02
CA THR A 41 -1.65 -10.85 10.18
C THR A 41 -2.76 -9.80 10.36
N PRO A 42 -3.96 -10.18 10.84
CA PRO A 42 -5.06 -9.23 11.05
C PRO A 42 -4.66 -8.00 11.88
N ALA A 43 -3.87 -8.20 12.93
CA ALA A 43 -3.38 -7.12 13.80
C ALA A 43 -2.53 -6.08 13.05
N LYS A 44 -1.82 -6.47 11.98
CA LYS A 44 -1.02 -5.57 11.15
C LYS A 44 -1.79 -5.01 9.96
N THR A 45 -2.72 -5.78 9.41
CA THR A 45 -3.40 -5.42 8.17
C THR A 45 -4.68 -4.63 8.40
N GLN A 46 -5.46 -4.97 9.43
CA GLN A 46 -6.79 -4.36 9.64
C GLN A 46 -6.73 -2.84 9.88
N PRO A 47 -5.83 -2.32 10.74
CA PRO A 47 -5.76 -0.87 10.98
C PRO A 47 -5.43 -0.06 9.72
N LEU A 48 -4.68 -0.63 8.78
CA LEU A 48 -4.35 0.01 7.52
C LEU A 48 -5.52 -0.09 6.52
N ARG A 49 -6.18 -1.26 6.43
CA ARG A 49 -7.36 -1.47 5.59
C ARG A 49 -8.52 -0.55 5.97
N ASP A 50 -8.77 -0.39 7.27
CA ASP A 50 -9.84 0.49 7.79
C ASP A 50 -9.63 1.96 7.39
N ARG A 51 -8.39 2.33 7.06
CA ARG A 51 -8.00 3.67 6.60
C ARG A 51 -7.95 3.80 5.08
N GLY A 52 -8.36 2.77 4.34
CA GLY A 52 -8.35 2.76 2.88
C GLY A 52 -6.99 2.48 2.25
N VAL A 53 -6.04 1.91 3.00
CA VAL A 53 -4.73 1.51 2.47
C VAL A 53 -4.82 0.10 1.87
N GLU A 54 -4.37 -0.05 0.62
CA GLU A 54 -4.24 -1.35 -0.02
C GLU A 54 -3.08 -2.12 0.61
N ILE A 55 -3.27 -3.41 0.89
CA ILE A 55 -2.24 -4.25 1.50
C ILE A 55 -1.80 -5.31 0.51
N VAL A 56 -0.50 -5.39 0.24
CA VAL A 56 0.11 -6.45 -0.57
C VAL A 56 1.20 -7.16 0.22
N HIS A 57 1.41 -8.44 -0.09
CA HIS A 57 2.55 -9.19 0.40
C HIS A 57 3.83 -8.74 -0.31
N GLY A 58 4.93 -8.62 0.43
CA GLY A 58 6.28 -8.52 -0.14
C GLY A 58 7.35 -8.58 0.95
N ASP A 59 8.45 -9.25 0.63
CA ASP A 59 9.66 -9.31 1.46
C ASP A 59 10.79 -8.59 0.73
N LEU A 60 11.47 -7.68 1.41
CA LEU A 60 12.59 -6.92 0.85
C LEU A 60 13.80 -7.80 0.49
N ASN A 61 13.83 -9.04 0.98
CA ASN A 61 14.86 -10.03 0.65
C ASN A 61 14.42 -11.01 -0.46
N ASP A 62 13.21 -10.85 -1.02
CA ASP A 62 12.68 -11.66 -2.11
C ASP A 62 12.27 -10.75 -3.28
N GLU A 63 13.14 -10.65 -4.27
CA GLU A 63 12.94 -9.83 -5.46
C GLU A 63 11.62 -10.14 -6.18
N ALA A 64 11.26 -11.41 -6.34
CA ALA A 64 10.05 -11.80 -7.06
C ALA A 64 8.80 -11.29 -6.33
N SER A 65 8.81 -11.35 -4.99
CA SER A 65 7.72 -10.78 -4.18
C SER A 65 7.58 -9.28 -4.36
N LEU A 66 8.69 -8.54 -4.53
CA LEU A 66 8.67 -7.10 -4.76
C LEU A 66 8.21 -6.76 -6.17
N VAL A 67 8.65 -7.50 -7.19
CA VAL A 67 8.16 -7.30 -8.56
C VAL A 67 6.63 -7.37 -8.60
N GLU A 68 6.03 -8.34 -7.92
CA GLU A 68 4.58 -8.46 -7.83
C GLU A 68 3.93 -7.36 -6.95
N ALA A 69 4.55 -6.99 -5.82
CA ALA A 69 4.03 -5.92 -4.97
C ALA A 69 3.99 -4.54 -5.64
N PHE A 70 4.96 -4.26 -6.51
CA PHE A 70 5.12 -2.97 -7.21
C PHE A 70 4.42 -2.95 -8.57
N ARG A 71 3.85 -4.07 -9.03
CA ARG A 71 3.07 -4.13 -10.26
C ARG A 71 1.85 -3.21 -10.16
N VAL A 72 1.67 -2.36 -11.15
CA VAL A 72 0.40 -1.64 -11.32
C VAL A 72 -0.60 -2.64 -11.88
N TRP A 73 -1.58 -3.03 -11.08
CA TRP A 73 -2.74 -3.76 -11.59
C TRP A 73 -3.62 -2.73 -12.28
N GLU A 74 -3.88 -2.88 -13.58
CA GLU A 74 -5.07 -2.26 -14.14
C GLU A 74 -6.25 -2.89 -13.40
N PHE A 75 -6.85 -2.15 -12.47
CA PHE A 75 -8.12 -2.57 -11.89
C PHE A 75 -9.06 -2.76 -13.09
N PRO A 76 -9.57 -3.97 -13.36
CA PRO A 76 -10.62 -4.08 -14.36
C PRO A 76 -11.76 -3.20 -13.85
N LEU A 77 -12.10 -2.20 -14.66
CA LEU A 77 -13.27 -1.36 -14.49
C LEU A 77 -14.52 -2.26 -14.59
N PHE A 78 -14.78 -3.07 -13.58
CA PHE A 78 -16.08 -3.66 -13.38
C PHE A 78 -16.93 -2.58 -12.71
N GLY A 79 -17.79 -1.97 -13.55
CA GLY A 79 -18.73 -0.93 -13.19
C GLY A 79 -19.89 -1.40 -12.31
#